data_AF-A0A7L4RB26-F1
#
_entry.id   AF-A0A7L4RB26-F1
#
_cell.length_a   1.000
_cell.length_b   1.000
_cell.length_c   1.000
_cell.angle_alpha   90.00
_cell.angle_beta   90.00
_cell.angle_gamma   90.00
#
_symmetry.space_group_name_H-M   'P 1'
#
loop_
_entity.id
_entity.type
_entity.pdbx_description
1 polymer ?
#
loop_
_entity_poly.entity_id
_entity_poly.type
_entity_poly.pdbx_seq_one_letter_code
_entity_poly.pdbx_strand_id
1 'polypeptide(L)'
;MDFKKILSASLMIMGIGVVLVIIQGILDVVAVLAPADVGPVPLGLLLTIIKTGYWLLSFLLFAGLYFWAGMRAVKSYGLDPMSGGVISALSHAVVCIISIIVNIVVGLVGAGGFALNMAGQGGAMGGAVGALLGGLGFMVGGAITLVIGGVCLVGGIILNFGLGFGGGTFAEKKTVPEKNPEPEKKAEKKPEKAEKK
;
A
#
# COMPACT_ATOMS: atom_id res chain seq x y z
N MET A 1 -15.87 11.86 13.52
CA MET A 1 -15.15 11.70 12.23
C MET A 1 -16.16 11.77 11.10
N ASP A 2 -15.94 12.64 10.12
CA ASP A 2 -16.84 12.82 8.97
C ASP A 2 -16.43 11.87 7.83
N PHE A 3 -17.16 10.74 7.72
CA PHE A 3 -16.80 9.61 6.85
C PHE A 3 -16.70 10.01 5.36
N LYS A 4 -17.50 11.00 4.91
CA LYS A 4 -17.45 11.50 3.54
C LYS A 4 -16.12 12.19 3.21
N LYS A 5 -15.56 12.94 4.17
CA LYS A 5 -14.26 13.64 3.99
C LYS A 5 -13.10 12.64 3.96
N ILE A 6 -13.15 11.62 4.82
CA ILE A 6 -12.19 10.51 4.84
C ILE A 6 -12.20 9.77 3.50
N LEU A 7 -13.40 9.41 3.00
CA LEU A 7 -13.54 8.70 1.74
C LEU A 7 -13.00 9.54 0.56
N SER A 8 -13.36 10.82 0.49
CA SER A 8 -12.87 11.73 -0.57
C SER A 8 -11.36 11.90 -0.56
N ALA A 9 -10.74 11.98 0.63
CA ALA A 9 -9.29 12.08 0.76
C ALA A 9 -8.59 10.76 0.35
N SER A 10 -9.20 9.62 0.67
CA SER A 10 -8.67 8.28 0.35
C SER A 10 -8.78 7.89 -1.14
N LEU A 11 -9.83 8.34 -1.83
CA LEU A 11 -10.19 7.92 -3.20
C LEU A 11 -9.05 8.12 -4.20
N MET A 12 -8.34 9.24 -4.12
CA MET A 12 -7.23 9.54 -5.02
C MET A 12 -6.04 8.59 -4.80
N ILE A 13 -5.72 8.29 -3.54
CA ILE A 13 -4.60 7.39 -3.19
C ILE A 13 -4.94 5.96 -3.56
N MET A 14 -6.18 5.53 -3.28
CA MET A 14 -6.69 4.25 -3.71
C MET A 14 -6.63 4.12 -5.24
N GLY A 15 -7.09 5.12 -5.99
CA GLY A 15 -7.04 5.12 -7.45
C GLY A 15 -5.62 4.95 -8.01
N ILE A 16 -4.67 5.77 -7.53
CA ILE A 16 -3.26 5.66 -7.96
C ILE A 16 -2.68 4.30 -7.55
N GLY A 17 -2.97 3.85 -6.32
CA GLY A 17 -2.46 2.59 -5.82
C GLY A 17 -2.96 1.38 -6.62
N VAL A 18 -4.23 1.39 -7.02
CA VAL A 18 -4.81 0.35 -7.87
C VAL A 18 -4.15 0.31 -9.24
N VAL A 19 -3.90 1.46 -9.86
CA VAL A 19 -3.21 1.52 -11.16
C VAL A 19 -1.81 0.92 -11.06
N LEU A 20 -1.04 1.26 -10.02
CA LEU A 20 0.30 0.71 -9.81
C LEU A 20 0.27 -0.81 -9.61
N VAL A 21 -0.70 -1.32 -8.85
CA VAL A 21 -0.90 -2.76 -8.65
C VAL A 21 -1.27 -3.48 -9.95
N ILE A 22 -2.11 -2.87 -10.79
CA ILE A 22 -2.45 -3.44 -12.11
C ILE A 22 -1.22 -3.51 -13.01
N ILE A 23 -0.42 -2.44 -13.08
CA ILE A 23 0.81 -2.42 -13.87
C ILE A 23 1.78 -3.50 -13.37
N GLN A 24 1.93 -3.65 -12.06
CA GLN A 24 2.74 -4.72 -11.47
C GLN A 24 2.22 -6.10 -11.89
N GLY A 25 0.91 -6.34 -11.85
CA GLY A 25 0.30 -7.58 -12.30
C GLY A 25 0.56 -7.87 -13.79
N ILE A 26 0.51 -6.84 -14.65
CA ILE A 26 0.84 -6.98 -16.07
C ILE A 26 2.31 -7.40 -16.24
N LEU A 27 3.24 -6.77 -15.53
CA LEU A 27 4.65 -7.14 -15.56
C LEU A 27 4.86 -8.60 -15.11
N ASP A 28 4.12 -9.04 -14.10
CA ASP A 28 4.19 -10.40 -13.59
C ASP A 28 3.63 -11.42 -14.58
N VAL A 29 2.52 -11.11 -15.26
CA VAL A 29 1.99 -11.94 -16.35
C VAL A 29 2.98 -12.03 -17.51
N VAL A 30 3.58 -10.91 -17.92
CA VAL A 30 4.59 -10.90 -18.99
C VAL A 30 5.80 -11.76 -18.60
N ALA A 31 6.25 -11.68 -17.35
CA ALA A 31 7.37 -12.49 -16.86
C ALA A 31 7.07 -13.99 -16.87
N VAL A 32 5.82 -14.38 -16.58
CA VAL A 32 5.36 -15.77 -16.58
C VAL A 32 5.20 -16.33 -18.00
N LEU A 33 4.80 -15.48 -18.96
CA LEU A 33 4.55 -15.89 -20.35
C LEU A 33 5.76 -15.72 -21.27
N ALA A 34 6.81 -15.02 -20.83
CA ALA A 34 8.02 -14.81 -21.63
C ALA A 34 8.79 -16.14 -21.82
N PRO A 35 9.22 -16.47 -23.06
CA PRO A 35 10.06 -17.63 -23.30
C PRO A 35 11.42 -17.44 -22.63
N ALA A 36 11.93 -18.49 -21.97
CA ALA A 36 13.20 -18.44 -21.24
C ALA A 36 14.43 -18.16 -22.14
N ASP A 37 14.32 -18.37 -23.46
CA ASP A 37 15.49 -18.56 -24.34
C ASP A 37 15.63 -17.54 -25.49
N VAL A 38 15.06 -16.34 -25.41
CA VAL A 38 15.14 -15.37 -26.52
C VAL A 38 16.32 -14.38 -26.34
N GLY A 39 17.53 -14.79 -26.70
CA GLY A 39 18.65 -13.87 -27.00
C GLY A 39 19.84 -13.83 -26.02
N PRO A 40 20.87 -13.01 -26.31
CA PRO A 40 22.16 -13.00 -25.60
C PRO A 40 22.11 -12.41 -24.19
N VAL A 41 21.06 -11.66 -23.86
CA VAL A 41 20.71 -11.29 -22.49
C VAL A 41 19.53 -12.17 -22.11
N PRO A 42 19.63 -13.01 -21.07
CA PRO A 42 18.50 -13.82 -20.63
C PRO A 42 17.34 -12.88 -20.30
N LEU A 43 16.28 -12.92 -21.12
CA LEU A 43 15.11 -12.05 -21.02
C LEU A 43 14.51 -12.08 -19.61
N GLY A 44 14.63 -13.22 -18.92
CA GLY A 44 14.29 -13.37 -17.52
C GLY A 44 15.09 -12.47 -16.56
N LEU A 45 16.38 -12.22 -16.80
CA LEU A 45 17.19 -11.31 -15.99
C LEU A 45 16.75 -9.85 -16.20
N LEU A 46 16.51 -9.44 -17.45
CA LEU A 46 16.03 -8.10 -17.76
C LEU A 46 14.66 -7.82 -17.13
N LEU A 47 13.71 -8.76 -17.27
CA LEU A 47 12.38 -8.65 -16.67
C LEU A 47 12.45 -8.63 -15.13
N THR A 48 13.37 -9.40 -14.52
CA THR A 48 13.60 -9.37 -13.07
C THR A 48 14.13 -8.01 -12.60
N ILE A 49 15.06 -7.41 -13.34
CA ILE A 49 15.57 -6.07 -13.03
C ILE A 49 14.47 -5.02 -13.15
N ILE A 50 13.68 -5.04 -14.23
CA ILE A 50 12.56 -4.11 -14.43
C ILE A 50 11.53 -4.26 -13.31
N LYS A 51 11.17 -5.51 -12.96
CA LYS A 51 10.22 -5.79 -11.87
C LYS A 51 10.74 -5.30 -10.52
N THR A 52 12.00 -5.56 -10.21
CA THR A 52 12.62 -5.12 -8.94
C THR A 52 12.71 -3.60 -8.86
N GLY A 53 13.10 -2.96 -9.97
CA GLY A 53 13.15 -1.50 -10.08
C GLY A 53 11.77 -0.86 -9.94
N TYR A 54 10.74 -1.44 -10.58
CA TYR A 54 9.36 -0.99 -10.46
C TYR A 54 8.83 -1.16 -9.03
N TRP A 55 9.17 -2.26 -8.36
CA TRP A 55 8.80 -2.51 -6.97
C TRP A 55 9.40 -1.46 -6.02
N LEU A 56 10.70 -1.18 -6.16
CA LEU A 56 11.39 -0.12 -5.39
C LEU A 56 10.79 1.26 -5.65
N LEU A 57 10.54 1.61 -6.92
CA LEU A 57 9.94 2.89 -7.29
C LEU A 57 8.53 3.03 -6.71
N SER A 58 7.73 1.96 -6.80
CA SER A 58 6.37 1.92 -6.27
C SER A 58 6.38 2.09 -4.74
N PHE A 59 7.31 1.46 -4.03
CA PHE A 59 7.47 1.63 -2.60
C PHE A 59 7.70 3.10 -2.21
N LEU A 60 8.61 3.78 -2.90
CA LEU A 60 8.89 5.21 -2.67
C LEU A 60 7.69 6.10 -3.02
N LEU A 61 7.01 5.82 -4.13
CA LEU A 61 5.81 6.54 -4.55
C LEU A 61 4.69 6.40 -3.53
N PHE A 62 4.44 5.17 -3.04
CA PHE A 62 3.46 4.92 -1.99
C PHE A 62 3.83 5.65 -0.70
N ALA A 63 5.08 5.59 -0.28
CA ALA A 63 5.51 6.29 0.93
C ALA A 63 5.24 7.82 0.84
N GLY A 64 5.56 8.41 -0.31
CA GLY A 64 5.26 9.82 -0.59
C GLY A 64 3.76 10.12 -0.66
N LEU A 65 2.97 9.25 -1.30
CA LEU A 65 1.52 9.38 -1.41
C LEU A 65 0.83 9.34 -0.05
N TYR A 66 1.22 8.40 0.81
CA TYR A 66 0.66 8.24 2.15
C TYR A 66 1.05 9.39 3.08
N PHE A 67 2.29 9.87 2.98
CA PHE A 67 2.70 11.09 3.69
C PHE A 67 1.93 12.32 3.21
N TRP A 68 1.77 12.48 1.89
CA TRP A 68 1.00 13.58 1.30
C TRP A 68 -0.49 13.52 1.66
N ALA A 69 -1.06 12.31 1.72
CA ALA A 69 -2.42 12.07 2.19
C ALA A 69 -2.64 12.61 3.61
N GLY A 70 -1.73 12.27 4.52
CA GLY A 70 -1.71 12.77 5.89
C GLY A 70 -1.65 14.30 5.96
N MET A 71 -0.74 14.91 5.18
CA MET A 71 -0.64 16.36 5.09
C MET A 71 -1.92 17.02 4.58
N ARG A 72 -2.53 16.44 3.53
CA ARG A 72 -3.75 16.96 2.90
C ARG A 72 -4.97 16.80 3.82
N ALA A 73 -5.05 15.70 4.58
CA ALA A 73 -6.11 15.49 5.58
C ALA A 73 -6.18 16.64 6.59
N VAL A 74 -5.02 17.06 7.11
CA VAL A 74 -4.94 18.17 8.06
C VAL A 74 -5.16 19.52 7.38
N LYS A 75 -4.45 19.82 6.28
CA LYS A 75 -4.52 21.14 5.63
C LYS A 75 -5.84 21.44 4.94
N SER A 76 -6.42 20.47 4.24
CA SER A 76 -7.59 20.69 3.37
C SER A 76 -8.91 20.37 4.06
N TYR A 77 -8.89 19.48 5.06
CA TYR A 77 -10.12 19.02 5.72
C TYR A 77 -10.18 19.36 7.21
N GLY A 78 -9.13 19.96 7.77
CA GLY A 78 -9.06 20.36 9.19
C GLY A 78 -9.10 19.17 10.14
N LEU A 79 -8.66 17.99 9.68
CA LEU A 79 -8.62 16.77 10.48
C LEU A 79 -7.37 16.76 11.37
N ASP A 80 -7.43 15.99 12.44
CA ASP A 80 -6.30 15.72 13.32
C ASP A 80 -5.26 14.77 12.66
N PRO A 81 -3.99 14.77 13.08
CA PRO A 81 -2.96 13.89 12.52
C PRO A 81 -3.30 12.40 12.62
N MET A 82 -4.03 11.98 13.67
CA MET A 82 -4.44 10.59 13.85
C MET A 82 -5.41 10.16 12.74
N SER A 83 -6.36 11.03 12.35
CA SER A 83 -7.20 10.83 11.17
C SER A 83 -6.37 10.68 9.88
N GLY A 84 -5.26 11.42 9.72
CA GLY A 84 -4.34 11.27 8.58
C GLY A 84 -3.68 9.88 8.51
N GLY A 85 -3.29 9.33 9.67
CA GLY A 85 -2.80 7.96 9.78
C GLY A 85 -3.87 6.91 9.42
N VAL A 86 -5.10 7.09 9.89
CA VAL A 86 -6.23 6.19 9.59
C VAL A 86 -6.57 6.17 8.10
N ILE A 87 -6.60 7.33 7.44
CA ILE A 87 -6.85 7.44 5.98
C ILE A 87 -5.78 6.66 5.20
N SER A 88 -4.52 6.81 5.59
CA SER A 88 -3.39 6.14 4.95
C SER A 88 -3.45 4.62 5.13
N ALA A 89 -3.71 4.15 6.35
CA ALA A 89 -3.89 2.73 6.67
C ALA A 89 -5.05 2.09 5.90
N LEU A 90 -6.21 2.75 5.86
CA LEU A 90 -7.38 2.27 5.13
C LEU A 90 -7.11 2.19 3.62
N SER A 91 -6.48 3.24 3.07
CA SER A 91 -6.11 3.26 1.65
C SER A 91 -5.15 2.12 1.32
N HIS A 92 -4.17 1.86 2.20
CA HIS A 92 -3.24 0.75 2.03
C HIS A 92 -3.93 -0.62 2.11
N ALA A 93 -4.85 -0.81 3.05
CA ALA A 93 -5.59 -2.06 3.19
C ALA A 93 -6.36 -2.40 1.90
N VAL A 94 -7.05 -1.41 1.31
CA VAL A 94 -7.77 -1.60 0.04
C VAL A 94 -6.81 -1.95 -1.10
N VAL A 95 -5.71 -1.21 -1.25
CA VAL A 95 -4.70 -1.49 -2.28
C VAL A 95 -4.07 -2.87 -2.08
N CYS A 96 -3.84 -3.29 -0.84
CA CYS A 96 -3.28 -4.60 -0.52
C CYS A 96 -4.25 -5.74 -0.88
N ILE A 97 -5.54 -5.60 -0.57
CA ILE A 97 -6.58 -6.57 -0.95
C ILE A 97 -6.61 -6.72 -2.48
N ILE A 98 -6.59 -5.61 -3.22
CA ILE A 98 -6.57 -5.63 -4.68
C ILE A 98 -5.30 -6.30 -5.21
N SER A 99 -4.15 -6.05 -4.58
CA SER A 99 -2.89 -6.72 -4.91
C SER A 99 -2.95 -8.23 -4.69
N ILE A 100 -3.58 -8.69 -3.60
CA ILE A 100 -3.80 -10.13 -3.36
C ILE A 100 -4.65 -10.72 -4.49
N ILE A 101 -5.75 -10.07 -4.88
CA ILE A 101 -6.61 -10.52 -5.98
C ILE A 101 -5.83 -10.61 -7.30
N VAL A 102 -5.07 -9.57 -7.64
CA VAL A 102 -4.25 -9.55 -8.86
C VAL A 102 -3.20 -10.66 -8.84
N ASN A 103 -2.52 -10.89 -7.72
CA ASN A 103 -1.55 -11.98 -7.57
C ASN A 103 -2.19 -13.37 -7.71
N ILE A 104 -3.42 -13.56 -7.20
CA ILE A 104 -4.18 -14.80 -7.42
C ILE A 104 -4.44 -15.00 -8.91
N VAL A 105 -4.88 -13.95 -9.62
CA VAL A 105 -5.12 -14.01 -11.07
C VAL A 105 -3.82 -14.32 -11.83
N VAL A 106 -2.71 -13.67 -11.50
CA VAL A 106 -1.39 -13.96 -12.09
C VAL A 106 -0.99 -15.42 -11.84
N GLY A 107 -1.20 -15.93 -10.61
CA GLY A 107 -0.94 -17.32 -10.27
C GLY A 107 -1.77 -18.31 -11.09
N LEU A 108 -3.05 -18.01 -11.32
CA LEU A 108 -3.93 -18.81 -12.18
C LEU A 108 -3.46 -18.80 -13.64
N VAL A 109 -3.03 -17.63 -14.16
CA VAL A 109 -2.47 -17.51 -15.52
C VAL A 109 -1.18 -18.33 -15.64
N GLY A 110 -0.30 -18.32 -14.63
CA GLY A 110 0.91 -19.12 -14.62
C GLY A 110 0.65 -20.63 -14.55
N ALA A 111 -0.28 -21.07 -13.71
CA ALA A 111 -0.69 -22.47 -13.65
C ALA A 111 -1.32 -22.95 -14.96
N GLY A 112 -2.18 -22.12 -15.57
CA GLY A 112 -2.78 -22.39 -16.88
C GLY A 112 -1.77 -22.43 -18.02
N GLY A 113 -0.83 -21.49 -18.05
CA GLY A 113 0.27 -21.46 -19.02
C GLY A 113 1.19 -22.67 -18.91
N PHE A 114 1.48 -23.12 -17.68
CA PHE A 114 2.27 -24.34 -17.45
C PHE A 114 1.56 -25.61 -17.93
N ALA A 115 0.26 -25.74 -17.63
CA ALA A 115 -0.55 -26.88 -18.07
C ALA A 115 -0.65 -26.95 -19.60
N LEU A 116 -0.80 -25.81 -20.29
CA LEU A 116 -0.84 -25.73 -21.75
C LEU A 116 0.51 -26.12 -22.39
N ASN A 117 1.63 -25.65 -21.84
CA ASN A 117 2.96 -25.98 -22.35
C ASN A 117 3.29 -27.48 -22.20
N MET A 118 2.93 -28.09 -21.06
CA MET A 118 3.16 -29.52 -20.83
C MET A 118 2.23 -30.41 -21.66
N ALA A 119 0.99 -29.99 -21.91
CA ALA A 119 0.06 -30.71 -22.79
C ALA A 119 0.57 -30.76 -24.24
N GLY A 120 1.25 -29.72 -24.71
CA GLY A 120 1.87 -29.66 -26.04
C GLY A 120 3.10 -30.57 -26.21
N GLN A 121 3.75 -31.01 -25.12
CA GLN A 121 5.00 -31.78 -25.16
C GLN A 121 4.84 -33.30 -24.94
N GLY A 122 3.66 -33.83 -24.59
CA GLY A 122 3.57 -35.27 -24.22
C GLY A 122 2.20 -35.96 -24.29
N GLY A 123 1.20 -35.39 -24.98
CA GLY A 123 -0.14 -35.99 -25.08
C GLY A 123 -0.92 -35.99 -23.75
N ALA A 124 -2.06 -36.69 -23.68
CA ALA A 124 -3.02 -36.62 -22.57
C ALA A 124 -2.42 -36.86 -21.17
N MET A 125 -1.35 -37.65 -21.07
CA MET A 125 -0.65 -37.93 -19.81
C MET A 125 0.24 -36.75 -19.37
N GLY A 126 0.87 -36.04 -20.32
CA GLY A 126 1.59 -34.79 -20.06
C GLY A 126 0.66 -33.65 -19.61
N GLY A 127 -0.56 -33.59 -20.15
CA GLY A 127 -1.59 -32.67 -19.69
C GLY A 127 -2.06 -32.96 -18.26
N ALA A 128 -2.26 -34.23 -17.90
CA ALA A 128 -2.66 -34.63 -16.55
C ALA A 128 -1.57 -34.35 -15.50
N VAL A 129 -0.30 -34.66 -15.82
CA VAL A 129 0.84 -34.36 -14.94
C VAL A 129 1.09 -32.85 -14.83
N GLY A 130 0.96 -32.12 -15.94
CA GLY A 130 1.05 -30.65 -15.96
C GLY A 130 -0.05 -29.97 -15.15
N ALA A 131 -1.29 -30.48 -15.20
CA ALA A 131 -2.39 -30.00 -14.39
C ALA A 131 -2.21 -30.34 -12.90
N LEU A 132 -1.69 -31.53 -12.58
CA LEU A 132 -1.44 -31.96 -11.21
C LEU A 132 -0.32 -31.13 -10.56
N LEU A 133 0.82 -30.97 -11.24
CA LEU A 133 1.96 -30.19 -10.74
C LEU A 133 1.70 -28.69 -10.77
N GLY A 134 1.00 -28.18 -11.79
CA GLY A 134 0.53 -26.80 -11.85
C GLY A 134 -0.48 -26.48 -10.75
N GLY A 135 -1.40 -27.42 -10.46
CA GLY A 135 -2.38 -27.31 -9.37
C GLY A 135 -1.74 -27.35 -7.98
N LEU A 136 -0.78 -28.25 -7.76
CA LEU A 136 0.01 -28.31 -6.51
C LEU A 136 0.86 -27.05 -6.32
N GLY A 137 1.53 -26.59 -7.37
CA GLY A 137 2.29 -25.34 -7.37
C GLY A 137 1.40 -24.12 -7.07
N PHE A 138 0.18 -24.09 -7.62
CA PHE A 138 -0.81 -23.07 -7.31
C PHE A 138 -1.32 -23.15 -5.86
N MET A 139 -1.58 -24.34 -5.32
CA MET A 139 -2.04 -24.47 -3.93
C MET A 139 -0.97 -24.06 -2.92
N VAL A 140 0.28 -24.50 -3.13
CA VAL A 140 1.40 -24.12 -2.26
C VAL A 140 1.73 -22.64 -2.43
N GLY A 141 1.82 -22.16 -3.68
CA GLY A 141 2.08 -20.74 -3.99
C GLY A 141 0.99 -19.83 -3.46
N GLY A 142 -0.28 -20.18 -3.65
CA GLY A 142 -1.44 -19.42 -3.18
C GLY A 142 -1.55 -19.37 -1.66
N ALA A 143 -1.25 -20.47 -0.96
CA ALA A 143 -1.19 -20.49 0.49
C ALA A 143 -0.06 -19.59 1.02
N ILE A 144 1.12 -19.63 0.39
CA ILE A 144 2.24 -18.75 0.73
C ILE A 144 1.88 -17.28 0.46
N THR A 145 1.24 -16.97 -0.67
CA THR A 145 0.78 -15.62 -1.01
C THR A 145 -0.25 -15.10 0.00
N LEU A 146 -1.16 -15.95 0.49
CA LEU A 146 -2.12 -15.56 1.52
C LEU A 146 -1.46 -15.29 2.87
N VAL A 147 -0.53 -16.14 3.31
CA VAL A 147 0.16 -15.99 4.60
C VAL A 147 1.10 -14.78 4.58
N ILE A 148 1.96 -14.69 3.57
CA ILE A 148 2.88 -13.55 3.40
C ILE A 148 2.07 -12.27 3.15
N GLY A 149 1.04 -12.33 2.31
CA GLY A 149 0.13 -11.21 2.06
C GLY A 149 -0.54 -10.71 3.34
N GLY A 150 -0.97 -11.61 4.23
CA GLY A 150 -1.55 -11.24 5.52
C GLY A 150 -0.55 -10.57 6.48
N VAL A 151 0.67 -11.09 6.57
CA VAL A 151 1.74 -10.47 7.39
C VAL A 151 2.15 -9.12 6.82
N CYS A 152 2.30 -9.01 5.50
CA CYS A 152 2.57 -7.76 4.81
C CYS A 152 1.43 -6.75 4.92
N LEU A 153 0.18 -7.20 5.00
CA LEU A 153 -0.98 -6.34 5.24
C LEU A 153 -0.91 -5.71 6.62
N VAL A 154 -0.64 -6.48 7.67
CA VAL A 154 -0.52 -5.94 9.04
C VAL A 154 0.68 -5.01 9.16
N GLY A 155 1.86 -5.44 8.69
CA GLY A 155 3.08 -4.62 8.74
C GLY A 155 2.96 -3.35 7.91
N GLY A 156 2.35 -3.45 6.72
CA GLY A 156 2.10 -2.33 5.83
C GLY A 156 1.09 -1.34 6.38
N ILE A 157 0.02 -1.81 7.05
CA ILE A 157 -0.95 -0.93 7.72
C ILE A 157 -0.26 -0.09 8.78
N ILE A 158 0.60 -0.68 9.62
CA ILE A 158 1.31 0.04 10.69
C ILE A 158 2.27 1.08 10.09
N LEU A 159 3.06 0.70 9.08
CA LEU A 159 4.03 1.59 8.44
C LEU A 159 3.31 2.76 7.76
N ASN A 160 2.24 2.50 7.02
CA ASN A 160 1.51 3.52 6.30
C ASN A 160 0.67 4.40 7.23
N PHE A 161 0.18 3.85 8.34
CA PHE A 161 -0.38 4.65 9.44
C PHE A 161 0.66 5.66 9.94
N GLY A 162 1.89 5.21 10.22
CA GLY A 162 2.99 6.07 10.67
C GLY A 162 3.32 7.17 9.67
N LEU A 163 3.36 6.86 8.37
CA LEU A 163 3.58 7.85 7.30
C LEU A 163 2.46 8.89 7.22
N GLY A 164 1.20 8.45 7.29
CA GLY A 164 0.04 9.34 7.28
C GLY A 164 -0.02 10.23 8.52
N PHE A 165 0.26 9.66 9.70
CA PHE A 165 0.35 10.41 10.95
C PHE A 165 1.50 11.43 10.93
N GLY A 166 2.67 11.03 10.45
CA GLY A 166 3.84 11.90 10.28
C GLY A 166 3.56 13.07 9.33
N GLY A 167 2.91 12.81 8.20
CA GLY A 167 2.47 13.84 7.26
C GLY A 167 1.47 14.81 7.90
N GLY A 168 0.50 14.28 8.65
CA GLY A 168 -0.47 15.10 9.38
C GLY A 168 0.19 16.00 10.43
N THR A 169 1.10 15.44 11.23
CA THR A 169 1.82 16.17 12.28
C THR A 169 2.72 17.27 11.68
N PHE A 170 3.37 16.98 10.56
CA PHE A 170 4.17 17.96 9.83
C PHE A 170 3.31 19.11 9.27
N ALA A 171 2.11 18.81 8.79
CA ALA A 171 1.16 19.82 8.35
C ALA A 171 0.67 20.69 9.52
N GLU A 172 0.31 20.07 10.65
CA GLU A 172 -0.17 20.75 11.84
C GLU A 172 0.86 21.76 12.39
N LYS A 173 2.13 21.34 12.51
CA LYS A 173 3.25 22.21 12.90
C LYS A 173 3.49 23.40 11.95
N LYS A 174 3.09 23.29 10.67
CA LYS A 174 3.20 24.36 9.69
C LYS A 174 1.98 25.29 9.65
N THR A 175 0.82 24.82 10.12
CA THR A 175 -0.43 25.60 10.13
C THR A 175 -0.72 26.27 11.46
N VAL A 176 -0.23 25.72 12.58
CA VAL A 176 -0.30 26.35 13.90
C VAL A 176 1.04 27.05 14.14
N PRO A 177 1.13 28.39 14.07
CA PRO A 177 2.30 29.08 14.60
C PRO A 177 2.37 28.71 16.08
N GLU A 178 3.57 28.29 16.51
CA GLU A 178 3.92 27.97 17.89
C GLU A 178 3.27 29.01 18.80
N LYS A 179 2.20 28.58 19.50
CA LYS A 179 1.50 29.45 20.44
C LYS A 179 2.49 29.69 21.56
N ASN A 180 3.19 30.82 21.47
CA ASN A 180 4.00 31.37 22.53
C ASN A 180 3.18 31.19 23.82
N PRO A 181 3.68 30.48 24.85
CA PRO A 181 2.95 30.40 26.10
C PRO A 181 2.91 31.83 26.65
N GLU A 182 1.78 32.51 26.47
CA GLU A 182 1.52 33.77 27.16
C GLU A 182 1.75 33.50 28.64
N PRO A 183 2.64 34.24 29.31
CA PRO A 183 2.90 34.00 30.71
C PRO A 183 1.58 34.21 31.44
N GLU A 184 1.13 33.18 32.15
CA GLU A 184 0.05 33.27 33.11
C GLU A 184 0.25 34.56 33.91
N LYS A 185 -0.64 35.54 33.68
CA LYS A 185 -0.69 36.73 34.50
C LYS A 185 -0.89 36.25 35.92
N LYS A 186 0.19 36.30 36.70
CA LYS A 186 0.18 36.20 38.15
C LYS A 186 -1.02 37.00 38.64
N ALA A 187 -2.01 36.31 39.19
CA ALA A 187 -3.02 36.93 40.01
C ALA A 187 -2.32 37.47 41.26
N GLU A 188 -1.73 38.65 41.14
CA GLU A 188 -1.27 39.43 42.28
C GLU A 188 -2.50 39.89 43.05
N LYS A 189 -2.66 39.28 44.22
CA LYS A 189 -3.48 39.79 45.33
C LYS A 189 -3.17 41.26 45.58
N LYS A 190 -4.20 42.09 45.71
CA LYS A 190 -4.21 43.20 46.68
C LYS A 190 -5.43 43.07 47.59
N PRO A 191 -5.25 43.19 48.93
CA PRO A 191 -6.35 43.27 49.87
C PRO A 191 -6.83 44.72 49.96
N GLU A 192 -8.12 44.96 49.82
CA GLU A 192 -8.69 46.25 50.18
C GLU A 192 -9.55 46.09 51.44
N LYS A 193 -9.03 46.65 52.53
CA LYS A 193 -9.77 46.91 53.77
C LYS A 193 -10.99 47.75 53.41
N ALA A 194 -12.18 47.27 53.78
CA ALA A 194 -13.34 48.12 53.95
C ALA A 194 -13.80 48.04 55.41
N GLU A 195 -13.34 49.03 56.16
CA GLU A 195 -13.88 49.43 57.46
C GLU A 195 -15.06 50.39 57.23
N LYS A 196 -16.07 50.33 58.11
CA LYS A 196 -17.28 51.18 58.27
C LYS A 196 -18.57 50.71 57.56
N LYS A 197 -19.48 50.08 58.31
CA LYS A 197 -20.46 50.74 59.19
C LYS A 197 -21.02 49.76 60.21
#